data_AF-A0A2R4MZA3-F1
#
_entry.id   AF-A0A2R4MZA3-F1
#
_cell.length_a   1.000
_cell.length_b   1.000
_cell.length_c   1.000
_cell.angle_alpha   90.00
_cell.angle_beta   90.00
_cell.angle_gamma   90.00
#
_symmetry.space_group_name_H-M   'P 1'
#
loop_
_entity.id
_entity.type
_entity.pdbx_description
1 polymer ?
#
loop_
_entity_poly.entity_id
_entity_poly.type
_entity_poly.pdbx_seq_one_letter_code
_entity_poly.pdbx_strand_id
1 'polypeptide(L)' 'MKIVNLQLLFQIAGLGVLLMVIMAVLKEAKNEEIGKMAVLAGIVMVLVVVVKLLGDLFQEVKSVFMLY' A
#
# COMPACT_ATOMS: atom_id res chain seq x y z
N MET A 1 7.72 16.19 -17.85
CA MET A 1 7.02 16.56 -16.60
C MET A 1 6.57 15.25 -15.94
N LYS A 2 7.15 14.88 -14.79
CA LYS A 2 7.12 13.51 -14.25
C LYS A 2 5.71 13.07 -13.84
N ILE A 3 5.19 12.01 -14.47
CA ILE A 3 3.98 11.24 -14.08
C ILE A 3 4.17 10.50 -12.73
N VAL A 4 5.42 10.49 -12.22
CA VAL A 4 5.91 9.74 -11.05
C VAL A 4 5.11 9.98 -9.76
N ASN A 5 4.59 11.19 -9.52
CA ASN A 5 3.83 11.47 -8.29
C ASN A 5 2.38 11.01 -8.35
N LEU A 6 1.77 11.00 -9.54
CA LEU A 6 0.37 10.66 -9.71
C LEU A 6 0.16 9.15 -9.62
N GLN A 7 1.09 8.36 -10.20
CA GLN A 7 1.02 6.91 -10.17
C GLN A 7 1.12 6.33 -8.75
N LEU A 8 2.02 6.87 -7.93
CA LEU A 8 2.14 6.45 -6.53
C LEU A 8 0.88 6.80 -5.71
N LEU A 9 0.36 8.02 -5.90
CA LEU A 9 -0.87 8.46 -5.25
C LEU A 9 -2.07 7.59 -5.64
N PHE A 10 -2.21 7.25 -6.93
CA PHE A 10 -3.24 6.33 -7.41
C PHE A 10 -3.07 4.91 -6.90
N GLN A 11 -1.84 4.41 -6.74
CA GLN A 11 -1.61 3.08 -6.17
C GLN A 11 -2.05 3.00 -4.70
N ILE A 12 -1.69 4.00 -3.89
CA ILE A 12 -2.08 4.03 -2.47
C ILE A 12 -3.59 4.28 -2.32
N ALA A 13 -4.14 5.22 -3.09
CA ALA A 13 -5.58 5.51 -3.09
C ALA A 13 -6.40 4.31 -3.59
N GLY A 14 -5.94 3.62 -4.64
CA GLY A 14 -6.59 2.42 -5.18
C GLY A 14 -6.64 1.27 -4.16
N LEU A 15 -5.54 1.04 -3.43
CA LEU A 15 -5.51 0.10 -2.30
C LEU A 15 -6.52 0.47 -1.20
N GLY A 16 -6.61 1.75 -0.85
CA GLY A 16 -7.58 2.25 0.14
C GLY A 16 -9.03 2.03 -0.29
N VAL A 17 -9.36 2.32 -1.56
CA VAL A 17 -10.70 2.11 -2.11
C VAL A 17 -11.05 0.62 -2.15
N LEU A 18 -10.13 -0.24 -2.61
CA LEU A 18 -10.35 -1.69 -2.65
C LEU A 18 -10.60 -2.26 -1.24
N LEU A 19 -9.82 -1.82 -0.25
CA LEU A 19 -10.02 -2.23 1.13
C LEU A 19 -11.39 -1.81 1.68
N MET A 20 -11.82 -0.59 1.39
CA MET A 20 -13.15 -0.12 1.80
C MET A 20 -14.27 -0.95 1.17
N VAL A 21 -14.15 -1.29 -0.12
CA VAL A 21 -15.13 -2.14 -0.80
C VAL A 21 -15.18 -3.53 -0.18
N ILE A 22 -14.02 -4.17 0.07
CA ILE A 22 -13.96 -5.48 0.71
C ILE A 22 -14.59 -5.44 2.11
N MET A 23 -14.27 -4.40 2.89
CA MET A 23 -14.80 -4.23 4.24
C MET A 23 -16.32 -4.00 4.24
N ALA A 24 -16.84 -3.24 3.28
CA ALA A 24 -18.28 -3.01 3.12
C ALA A 24 -19.03 -4.32 2.81
N VAL A 25 -18.51 -5.11 1.86
CA VAL A 25 -19.09 -6.40 1.47
C VAL A 25 -19.08 -7.39 2.63
N LEU A 26 -17.97 -7.49 3.37
CA LEU A 26 -17.85 -8.40 4.52
C LEU A 26 -18.76 -8.00 5.69
N LYS A 27 -18.97 -6.70 5.90
CA LYS A 27 -19.93 -6.18 6.88
C LYS A 27 -21.36 -6.60 6.55
N GLU A 28 -21.71 -6.57 5.27
CA GLU A 28 -23.03 -7.01 4.78
C GLU A 28 -23.23 -8.53 4.91
N ALA A 29 -22.15 -9.30 4.77
CA ALA A 29 -22.13 -10.76 4.98
C ALA A 29 -22.26 -11.18 6.46
N LYS A 30 -22.39 -10.24 7.41
CA LYS A 30 -22.38 -10.47 8.88
C LYS A 30 -21.16 -11.24 9.40
N ASN A 31 -20.08 -11.33 8.62
CA ASN A 31 -18.87 -12.02 9.01
C ASN A 31 -17.85 -11.02 9.57
N GLU A 32 -18.14 -10.52 10.77
CA GLU A 32 -17.35 -9.48 11.42
C GLU A 32 -15.92 -9.92 11.73
N GLU A 33 -15.69 -11.22 11.93
CA GLU A 33 -14.37 -11.77 12.21
C GLU A 33 -13.44 -11.68 10.99
N ILE A 34 -13.93 -12.12 9.82
CA ILE A 34 -13.19 -11.96 8.55
C ILE A 34 -13.03 -10.48 8.19
N GLY A 35 -14.04 -9.63 8.48
CA GLY A 35 -13.96 -8.18 8.29
C GLY A 35 -12.78 -7.54 9.06
N LYS A 36 -12.58 -7.93 10.32
CA LYS A 36 -11.45 -7.45 11.14
C LYS A 36 -10.10 -7.92 10.60
N MET A 37 -10.00 -9.20 10.19
CA MET A 37 -8.77 -9.73 9.59
C MET A 37 -8.44 -9.07 8.25
N ALA A 38 -9.45 -8.73 7.43
CA ALA A 38 -9.27 -8.03 6.16
C ALA A 38 -8.69 -6.62 6.35
N VAL A 39 -9.11 -5.89 7.40
CA VAL A 39 -8.53 -4.58 7.75
C VAL A 39 -7.06 -4.71 8.14
N LEU A 40 -6.72 -5.71 8.97
CA LEU A 40 -5.33 -5.98 9.34
C LEU A 40 -4.47 -6.31 8.12
N ALA A 41 -4.97 -7.16 7.21
CA ALA A 41 -4.30 -7.47 5.95
C ALA A 41 -4.10 -6.20 5.09
N GLY A 42 -5.08 -5.29 5.08
CA GLY A 42 -4.97 -4.00 4.42
C GLY A 42 -3.84 -3.13 4.95
N ILE A 43 -3.71 -3.04 6.28
CA ILE A 43 -2.62 -2.30 6.92
C ILE A 43 -1.27 -2.92 6.53
N VAL A 44 -1.15 -4.25 6.57
CA VAL A 44 0.08 -4.95 6.17
C VAL A 44 0.44 -4.67 4.71
N MET A 45 -0.54 -4.67 3.79
CA MET A 45 -0.28 -4.33 2.39
C MET A 45 0.27 -2.91 2.22
N VAL A 46 -0.25 -1.93 2.96
CA VAL A 46 0.29 -0.56 2.93
C VAL A 46 1.72 -0.52 3.46
N LEU A 47 2.02 -1.24 4.53
CA LEU A 47 3.39 -1.32 5.06
C LEU A 47 4.37 -1.90 4.04
N VAL A 48 3.97 -2.90 3.26
CA VAL A 48 4.81 -3.46 2.18
C VAL A 48 5.13 -2.40 1.11
N VAL A 49 4.14 -1.58 0.74
CA VAL A 49 4.36 -0.47 -0.20
C VAL A 49 5.37 0.54 0.36
N VAL A 50 5.24 0.90 1.64
CA VAL A 50 6.18 1.82 2.30
C VAL A 50 7.59 1.25 2.35
N VAL A 51 7.76 -0.04 2.71
CA VAL A 51 9.07 -0.70 2.74
C VAL A 51 9.73 -0.68 1.36
N LYS A 52 8.95 -0.90 0.29
CA LYS A 52 9.47 -0.84 -1.08
C LYS A 52 9.98 0.56 -1.44
N LEU A 53 9.23 1.60 -1.09
CA LEU A 53 9.65 3.00 -1.29
C LEU A 53 10.93 3.32 -0.52
N LEU A 54 11.07 2.83 0.71
CA LEU A 54 12.31 2.98 1.46
C LEU A 54 13.47 2.27 0.76
N GLY A 55 13.24 1.05 0.24
CA GLY A 55 14.22 0.33 -0.56
C GLY A 55 14.69 1.12 -1.78
N ASP A 56 13.77 1.72 -2.52
CA ASP A 56 14.07 2.56 -3.69
C ASP A 56 14.91 3.79 -3.27
N LEU A 57 14.57 4.44 -2.16
CA LEU A 57 15.37 5.54 -1.61
C LEU A 57 16.77 5.09 -1.20
N PHE A 58 16.90 3.93 -0.57
CA PHE A 58 18.20 3.38 -0.20
C PHE A 58 19.07 3.07 -1.41
N GLN A 59 18.48 2.58 -2.51
CA GLN A 59 19.21 2.38 -3.78
C GLN A 59 19.66 3.71 -4.38
N GLU A 60 18.81 4.74 -4.33
CA GLU A 60 19.15 6.09 -4.81
C GLU A 60 20.31 6.68 -3.98
N VAL A 61 20.28 6.52 -2.66
CA VAL A 61 21.39 6.90 -1.77
C VAL A 61 22.67 6.15 -2.14
N LYS A 62 22.63 4.82 -2.27
CA LYS A 62 23.80 4.01 -2.69
C LYS A 62 24.37 4.46 -4.03
N SER A 63 23.50 4.80 -4.99
CA SER A 63 23.91 5.30 -6.30
C SER A 63 24.64 6.63 -6.21
N VAL A 64 24.19 7.56 -5.36
CA VAL A 64 24.85 8.86 -5.15
C VAL A 64 26.24 8.66 -4.54
N PHE A 65 26.36 7.71 -3.61
CA PHE A 65 27.63 7.39 -2.95
C PHE A 65 28.51 6.39 -3.72
N MET A 66 28.08 5.92 -4.90
CA MET A 66 28.77 4.89 -5.70
C MET A 66 29.06 3.59 -4.92
N LEU A 67 28.21 3.27 -3.95
CA LEU A 67 28.27 2.06 -3.12
C LEU A 67 27.44 0.96 -3.77
N TYR A 68 27.91 0.47 -4.92
CA TYR A 68 27.26 -0.63 -5.66
C TYR A 68 27.39 -1.96 -4.90
#